data_AF-A0A950N0E9-F1
#
_entry.id   AF-A0A950N0E9-F1
#
_cell.length_a   1.000
_cell.length_b   1.000
_cell.length_c   1.000
_cell.angle_alpha   90.00
_cell.angle_beta   90.00
_cell.angle_gamma   90.00
#
_symmetry.space_group_name_H-M   'P 1'
#
loop_
_entity.id
_entity.type
_entity.pdbx_description
1 polymer ?
#
loop_
_entity_poly.entity_id
_entity_poly.type
_entity_poly.pdbx_seq_one_letter_code
_entity_poly.pdbx_strand_id
1 'polypeptide(L)' 'MTIHVDIPALKQPEQYRRLARQAIRNAEQAPSAYFRLGFLSLASGWRALAEQAEKKFWESTHEQVHWDDPPPERRAT' A
#
# COMPACT_ATOMS: atom_id res chain seq x y z
N MET A 1 24.93 6.59 10.76
CA MET A 1 24.11 7.51 9.93
C MET A 1 23.11 6.64 9.17
N THR A 2 21.89 6.51 9.68
CA THR A 2 20.85 5.68 9.06
C THR A 2 20.26 6.42 7.88
N ILE A 3 20.47 5.91 6.67
CA ILE A 3 19.93 6.49 5.44
C ILE A 3 18.44 6.12 5.39
N HIS A 4 17.57 7.10 5.60
CA HIS A 4 16.14 6.95 5.39
C HIS A 4 15.89 6.93 3.88
N VAL A 5 15.81 5.74 3.31
CA VAL A 5 15.40 5.57 1.91
C VAL A 5 13.90 5.82 1.84
N ASP A 6 13.54 7.02 1.41
CA ASP A 6 12.16 7.43 1.18
C ASP A 6 11.65 6.77 -0.11
N ILE A 7 11.15 5.53 -0.01
CA ILE A 7 10.56 4.82 -1.15
C ILE A 7 9.14 5.35 -1.35
N PRO A 8 8.85 6.14 -2.40
CA PRO A 8 7.54 6.79 -2.57
C PRO A 8 6.40 5.77 -2.74
N ALA A 9 6.72 4.58 -3.25
CA ALA A 9 5.76 3.50 -3.46
C ALA A 9 5.28 2.85 -2.15
N LEU A 10 6.06 2.91 -1.05
CA LEU A 10 5.62 2.46 0.28
C LEU A 10 4.80 3.53 1.03
N LYS A 11 4.91 4.81 0.63
CA LYS A 11 4.15 5.90 1.27
C LYS A 11 2.65 5.83 0.97
N GLN A 12 2.27 5.36 -0.22
CA GLN A 12 0.87 5.26 -0.65
C GLN A 12 0.04 4.27 0.20
N PRO A 13 0.45 3.01 0.40
CA PRO A 13 -0.33 2.07 1.23
C PRO A 13 -0.39 2.50 2.70
N GLU A 14 0.70 3.05 3.24
CA GLU A 14 0.68 3.60 4.59
C GLU A 14 -0.28 4.79 4.74
N GLN A 15 -0.35 5.67 3.74
CA GLN A 15 -1.28 6.79 3.73
C GLN A 15 -2.73 6.30 3.75
N TYR A 16 -3.08 5.30 2.93
CA TYR A 16 -4.41 4.69 2.96
C TYR A 16 -4.72 4.01 4.31
N ARG A 17 -3.76 3.33 4.92
CA ARG A 17 -3.91 2.76 6.29
C ARG A 17 -4.12 3.86 7.35
N ARG A 18 -3.46 5.02 7.20
CA ARG A 18 -3.69 6.17 8.10
C ARG A 18 -5.10 6.73 7.94
N LEU A 19 -5.56 6.92 6.71
CA LEU A 19 -6.93 7.37 6.41
C LEU A 19 -7.99 6.39 6.92
N ALA A 20 -7.77 5.08 6.75
CA ALA A 20 -8.64 4.06 7.31
C ALA A 20 -8.76 4.16 8.83
N ARG A 21 -7.63 4.32 9.54
CA ARG A 21 -7.62 4.50 10.99
C ARG A 21 -8.32 5.79 11.43
N GLN A 22 -8.15 6.88 10.68
CA GLN A 22 -8.83 8.14 10.97
C GLN A 22 -10.34 8.02 10.77
N ALA A 23 -10.78 7.36 9.70
CA ALA A 23 -12.19 7.11 9.44
C ALA A 23 -12.83 6.27 10.57
N ILE A 24 -12.13 5.26 11.10
CA ILE A 24 -12.61 4.49 12.26
C ILE A 24 -12.78 5.39 13.50
N ARG A 25 -11.80 6.24 13.82
CA ARG A 25 -11.93 7.19 14.95
C ARG A 25 -13.11 8.14 14.76
N ASN A 26 -13.33 8.62 13.53
CA ASN A 26 -14.49 9.46 13.23
C ASN A 26 -15.81 8.67 13.34
N ALA A 27 -15.81 7.38 13.02
CA ALA A 27 -16.97 6.52 13.19
C ALA A 27 -17.34 6.31 14.67
N GLU A 28 -16.33 6.20 15.55
CA GLU A 28 -16.52 6.09 17.01
C GLU A 28 -17.08 7.38 17.61
N GLN A 29 -16.69 8.53 17.07
CA GLN A 29 -17.14 9.86 17.51
C GLN A 29 -18.38 10.37 16.75
N ALA A 30 -18.95 9.55 15.85
CA ALA A 30 -20.02 10.00 14.97
C ALA A 30 -21.31 10.31 15.77
N PRO A 31 -21.97 11.44 15.50
CA PRO A 31 -23.17 11.86 16.23
C PRO A 31 -24.42 11.03 15.90
N SER A 32 -24.39 10.23 14.81
CA SER A 32 -25.50 9.36 14.42
C SER A 32 -25.01 8.06 13.80
N ALA A 33 -25.86 7.03 13.84
CA ALA A 33 -25.58 5.73 13.22
C ALA A 33 -25.36 5.86 11.69
N TYR A 34 -26.06 6.79 11.04
CA TYR A 34 -25.87 7.06 9.61
C TYR A 34 -24.46 7.54 9.30
N PHE A 35 -23.96 8.55 10.03
CA PHE A 35 -22.60 9.04 9.83
C PHE A 35 -21.56 7.98 10.22
N ARG A 36 -21.81 7.20 11.29
CA ARG A 36 -20.96 6.08 11.67
C ARG A 36 -20.81 5.07 10.54
N LEU A 37 -21.91 4.65 9.91
CA LEU A 37 -21.89 3.72 8.78
C LEU A 37 -21.12 4.30 7.59
N GLY A 38 -21.30 5.59 7.29
CA GLY A 38 -20.54 6.27 6.24
C GLY A 38 -19.03 6.24 6.50
N PHE A 39 -18.59 6.54 7.73
CA PHE A 39 -17.18 6.48 8.09
C PHE A 39 -16.62 5.06 8.09
N LEU A 40 -17.40 4.05 8.49
CA LEU A 40 -16.98 2.64 8.41
C LEU A 40 -16.84 2.18 6.96
N SER A 41 -17.74 2.60 6.07
CA SER A 41 -17.64 2.32 4.62
C SER A 41 -16.42 2.99 3.99
N LEU A 42 -16.08 4.20 4.43
CA LEU A 42 -14.84 4.85 4.00
C LEU A 42 -13.61 4.09 4.52
N ALA A 43 -13.62 3.66 5.78
CA ALA A 43 -12.53 2.89 6.37
C ALA A 43 -12.27 1.57 5.63
N SER A 44 -13.32 0.85 5.21
CA SER A 44 -13.17 -0.37 4.42
C SER A 44 -12.62 -0.08 3.02
N GLY A 45 -13.10 0.98 2.35
CA GLY A 45 -12.57 1.41 1.05
C GLY A 45 -11.08 1.77 1.10
N TRP A 46 -10.65 2.51 2.12
CA TRP A 46 -9.24 2.84 2.32
C TRP A 46 -8.37 1.61 2.62
N ARG A 47 -8.89 0.61 3.34
CA ARG A 47 -8.17 -0.66 3.53
C ARG A 47 -7.97 -1.42 2.22
N ALA A 48 -9.01 -1.53 1.40
CA ALA A 48 -8.91 -2.17 0.10
C ALA A 48 -7.91 -1.46 -0.82
N LEU A 49 -7.88 -0.13 -0.80
CA LEU A 49 -6.89 0.65 -1.56
C LEU A 49 -5.46 0.44 -1.05
N ALA A 50 -5.26 0.29 0.26
CA ALA A 50 -3.95 -0.04 0.83
C ALA A 50 -3.46 -1.41 0.35
N GLU A 51 -4.33 -2.43 0.40
CA GLU A 51 -4.01 -3.79 -0.06
C GLU A 51 -3.70 -3.83 -1.56
N GLN A 52 -4.45 -3.10 -2.38
CA GLN A 52 -4.18 -2.99 -3.82
C GLN A 52 -2.86 -2.27 -4.11
N ALA A 53 -2.54 -1.21 -3.36
CA ALA A 53 -1.28 -0.49 -3.52
C ALA A 53 -0.08 -1.36 -3.12
N GLU A 54 -0.20 -2.14 -2.03
CA GLU A 54 0.82 -3.13 -1.64
C GLU A 54 1.00 -4.21 -2.70
N LYS A 55 -0.09 -4.75 -3.22
CA LYS A 55 -0.03 -5.75 -4.28
C LYS A 55 0.69 -5.22 -5.52
N LYS A 56 0.34 -4.01 -5.97
CA LYS A 56 1.03 -3.35 -7.11
C LYS A 56 2.52 -3.13 -6.84
N PHE A 57 2.88 -2.71 -5.62
CA PHE A 57 4.29 -2.55 -5.25
C PHE A 57 5.05 -3.88 -5.33
N TRP A 58 4.47 -4.95 -4.77
CA TRP A 58 5.06 -6.28 -4.85
C TRP A 58 5.17 -6.77 -6.29
N GLU A 59 4.13 -6.64 -7.11
CA GLU A 59 4.16 -7.01 -8.53
C GLU A 59 5.25 -6.24 -9.29
N SER A 60 5.34 -4.92 -9.11
CA SER A 60 6.38 -4.10 -9.76
C SER A 60 7.80 -4.49 -9.32
N THR A 61 7.97 -4.92 -8.07
CA THR A 61 9.27 -5.37 -7.54
C THR A 61 9.62 -6.76 -8.06
N HIS A 62 8.64 -7.66 -8.20
CA HIS A 62 8.85 -9.01 -8.75
C HIS A 62 9.10 -8.97 -10.28
N GLU A 63 8.49 -8.03 -11.00
CA GLU A 63 8.69 -7.85 -12.45
C GLU A 63 10.08 -7.26 -12.77
N GLN A 64 10.63 -6.41 -11.90
CA GLN A 64 12.00 -5.88 -12.03
C GLN A 64 13.09 -6.94 -11.79
N VAL A 65 12.80 -8.02 -11.06
CA VAL A 65 13.79 -9.08 -10.76
C VAL A 65 13.94 -10.08 -11.92
N HIS A 66 13.11 -10.02 -12.96
CA HIS A 66 13.11 -11.01 -14.07
C HIS A 66 13.95 -10.63 -15.31
N TRP A 67 14.78 -9.56 -15.30
CA TRP A 67 15.48 -9.12 -16.52
C TRP A 67 17.01 -9.10 -16.49
N ASP A 68 17.67 -9.47 -15.38
CA ASP A 68 19.13 -9.40 -15.25
C ASP A 68 19.87 -10.75 -15.25
N ASP A 69 19.21 -11.87 -15.60
CA ASP A 69 19.90 -13.15 -15.80
C ASP A 69 20.13 -13.40 -17.31
N PRO A 70 21.29 -13.03 -17.89
CA PRO A 70 21.62 -13.47 -19.23
C PRO A 70 21.83 -15.00 -19.22
N PRO A 71 21.31 -15.73 -20.22
CA PRO A 71 21.46 -17.18 -20.28
C PRO A 71 22.95 -17.59 -20.21
N PRO A 72 23.27 -18.72 -19.54
CA PRO A 72 24.64 -19.13 -19.20
C PRO A 72 25.55 -19.40 -20.42
N GLU A 73 25.01 -19.35 -21.64
CA GLU A 73 25.71 -19.66 -22.90
C GLU A 73 26.74 -18.61 -23.33
N ARG A 74 26.86 -17.46 -22.64
CA ARG A 74 27.87 -16.42 -22.95
C ARG A 74 29.02 -16.30 -21.93
N ARG A 75 29.23 -17.31 -21.06
CA ARG A 75 30.36 -17.30 -20.10
C ARG A 75 31.64 -17.99 -20.59
N ALA A 76 31.66 -18.50 -21.82
CA ALA A 76 32.84 -19.17 -22.35
C ALA A 76 33.13 -18.76 -23.79
N THR A 77 33.90 -17.68 -23.95
CA THR A 77 34.94 -17.50 -24.98
C THR A 77 35.83 -16.34 -24.58
#